data_AF-A0A7S2LNS0-F1
#
_entry.id   AF-A0A7S2LNS0-F1
#
_cell.length_a   1.000
_cell.length_b   1.000
_cell.length_c   1.000
_cell.angle_alpha   90.00
_cell.angle_beta   90.00
_cell.angle_gamma   90.00
#
_symmetry.space_group_name_H-M   'P 1'
#
loop_
_entity.id
_entity.type
_entity.pdbx_description
1 polymer ?
#
loop_
_entity_poly.entity_id
_entity_poly.type
_entity_poly.pdbx_seq_one_letter_code
_entity_poly.pdbx_strand_id
1 'polypeptide(L)'
;PWHHPSYAGALDQADRRALAALTASQPPGGAPCRFVSATRAAEVSRVDEQHWAAWLSQPVDFAGMVQRMATDMGLAPGACAVVEIGAHPVLGAMLLPLQPSLQVSSMCRDQPTKSWILEQRATLAAVADQPLRAALAGVTIGRGPGAPKLRLDVPFGAQGVTSVQYPALAEDLSAFFPGLKVFDLYRHPTVEKLLAEYGR
;
A
#
# COMPACT_ATOMS: atom_id res chain seq x y z
N PRO A 1 -18.96 7.80 -22.12
CA PRO A 1 -18.66 8.49 -20.84
C PRO A 1 -18.81 7.48 -19.70
N TRP A 2 -17.73 7.16 -18.97
CA TRP A 2 -17.72 6.19 -17.85
C TRP A 2 -18.84 6.45 -16.84
N HIS A 3 -19.27 5.41 -16.11
CA HIS A 3 -20.29 5.48 -15.04
C HIS A 3 -21.71 5.82 -15.52
N HIS A 4 -21.99 5.64 -16.81
CA HIS A 4 -23.31 5.85 -17.38
C HIS A 4 -24.14 4.56 -17.42
N PRO A 5 -25.46 4.60 -17.11
CA PRO A 5 -26.31 3.40 -17.08
C PRO A 5 -26.32 2.58 -18.39
N SER A 6 -26.06 3.22 -19.53
CA SER A 6 -26.00 2.53 -20.83
C SER A 6 -24.94 1.43 -20.90
N TYR A 7 -23.89 1.48 -20.06
CA TYR A 7 -22.89 0.42 -20.04
C TYR A 7 -23.39 -0.89 -19.43
N ALA A 8 -24.47 -0.85 -18.62
CA ALA A 8 -25.05 -2.08 -18.08
C ALA A 8 -25.56 -3.01 -19.19
N GLY A 9 -26.05 -2.45 -20.29
CA GLY A 9 -26.49 -3.17 -21.48
C GLY A 9 -25.37 -3.49 -22.48
N ALA A 10 -24.18 -2.89 -22.32
CA ALA A 10 -23.02 -3.15 -23.17
C ALA A 10 -22.20 -4.37 -22.72
N LEU A 11 -22.38 -4.81 -21.47
CA LEU A 11 -21.72 -5.99 -20.92
C LEU A 11 -22.39 -7.26 -21.42
N ASP A 12 -21.70 -7.97 -22.32
CA ASP A 12 -22.16 -9.27 -22.81
C ASP A 12 -21.89 -10.40 -21.80
N GLN A 13 -22.22 -11.64 -22.18
CA GLN A 13 -22.02 -12.80 -21.32
C GLN A 13 -20.52 -13.16 -21.13
N ALA A 14 -19.66 -12.85 -22.10
CA ALA A 14 -18.22 -13.07 -21.98
C ALA A 14 -17.62 -12.07 -20.97
N ASP A 15 -17.99 -10.79 -21.08
CA ASP A 15 -17.56 -9.73 -20.16
C ASP A 15 -17.97 -10.05 -18.73
N ARG A 16 -19.24 -10.45 -18.52
CA ARG A 16 -19.75 -10.82 -17.19
C ARG A 16 -18.98 -11.98 -16.58
N ARG A 17 -18.65 -13.00 -17.36
CA ARG A 17 -17.81 -14.12 -16.90
C ARG A 17 -16.40 -13.67 -16.55
N ALA A 18 -15.81 -12.77 -17.33
CA ALA A 18 -14.51 -12.19 -17.02
C ALA A 18 -14.54 -11.40 -15.70
N LEU A 19 -15.56 -10.57 -15.49
CA LEU A 19 -15.75 -9.82 -14.24
C LEU A 19 -15.98 -10.74 -13.04
N ALA A 20 -16.76 -11.81 -13.20
CA ALA A 20 -16.98 -12.81 -12.15
C ALA A 20 -15.66 -13.51 -11.74
N ALA A 21 -14.75 -13.73 -12.69
CA ALA A 21 -13.42 -14.29 -12.42
C ALA A 21 -12.50 -13.36 -11.62
N LEU A 22 -12.79 -12.05 -11.59
CA LEU A 22 -12.08 -11.05 -10.76
C LEU A 22 -12.63 -10.95 -9.34
N THR A 23 -13.39 -11.94 -8.87
CA THR A 23 -13.94 -11.94 -7.52
C THR A 23 -12.82 -11.95 -6.48
N ALA A 24 -12.83 -10.97 -5.59
CA ALA A 24 -11.89 -10.87 -4.47
C ALA A 24 -12.66 -10.68 -3.17
N SER A 25 -12.21 -11.35 -2.11
CA SER A 25 -12.71 -11.19 -0.75
C SER A 25 -11.54 -10.98 0.20
N GLN A 26 -11.77 -10.25 1.29
CA GLN A 26 -10.74 -10.14 2.33
C GLN A 26 -10.35 -11.55 2.84
N PRO A 27 -9.05 -11.82 3.03
CA PRO A 27 -8.58 -13.11 3.54
C PRO A 27 -9.00 -13.30 5.01
N PRO A 28 -9.35 -14.52 5.44
CA PRO A 28 -9.64 -14.79 6.84
C PRO A 28 -8.39 -14.58 7.71
N GLY A 29 -8.50 -13.76 8.77
CA GLY A 29 -7.47 -13.62 9.80
C GLY A 29 -6.32 -12.64 9.52
N GLY A 30 -6.31 -11.91 8.41
CA GLY A 30 -5.35 -10.83 8.16
C GLY A 30 -5.75 -9.51 8.84
N ALA A 31 -4.77 -8.69 9.25
CA ALA A 31 -5.05 -7.32 9.69
C ALA A 31 -5.75 -6.57 8.54
N PRO A 32 -6.94 -5.97 8.75
CA PRO A 32 -7.81 -5.61 7.63
C PRO A 32 -7.34 -4.30 7.00
N CYS A 33 -6.76 -4.38 5.81
CA CYS A 33 -6.87 -3.28 4.86
C CYS A 33 -8.36 -3.17 4.50
N ARG A 34 -9.04 -2.17 5.08
CA ARG A 34 -10.46 -1.91 4.86
C ARG A 34 -10.65 -1.35 3.46
N PHE A 35 -11.55 -1.94 2.69
CA PHE A 35 -11.88 -1.44 1.36
C PHE A 35 -13.18 -0.63 1.44
N VAL A 36 -13.08 0.68 1.19
CA VAL A 36 -14.24 1.57 1.10
C VAL A 36 -14.49 1.87 -0.37
N SER A 37 -15.67 1.47 -0.85
CA SER A 37 -16.05 1.66 -2.25
C SER A 37 -16.71 3.01 -2.45
N ALA A 38 -16.19 3.81 -3.38
CA ALA A 38 -16.85 5.04 -3.82
C ALA A 38 -18.11 4.77 -4.66
N THR A 39 -18.22 3.61 -5.32
CA THR A 39 -19.45 3.21 -6.04
C THR A 39 -20.60 2.92 -5.07
N ARG A 40 -20.31 2.32 -3.92
CA ARG A 40 -21.33 2.00 -2.90
C ARG A 40 -21.39 3.01 -1.75
N ALA A 41 -20.45 3.95 -1.71
CA ALA A 41 -20.17 4.83 -0.57
C ALA A 41 -20.18 4.06 0.77
N ALA A 42 -19.52 2.90 0.84
CA ALA A 42 -19.55 2.02 2.00
C ALA A 42 -18.31 1.11 2.07
N GLU A 43 -18.02 0.60 3.25
CA GLU A 43 -17.06 -0.50 3.41
C GLU A 43 -17.61 -1.78 2.78
N VAL A 44 -16.76 -2.46 2.03
CA VAL A 44 -17.10 -3.65 1.26
C VAL A 44 -16.06 -4.73 1.53
N SER A 45 -16.51 -5.89 2.01
CA SER A 45 -15.64 -7.05 2.28
C SER A 45 -15.40 -7.95 1.06
N ARG A 46 -16.17 -7.74 -0.03
CA ARG A 46 -16.12 -8.54 -1.25
C ARG A 46 -16.39 -7.69 -2.50
N VAL A 47 -15.53 -7.86 -3.50
CA VAL A 47 -15.70 -7.31 -4.84
C VAL A 47 -16.03 -8.48 -5.77
N ASP A 48 -17.17 -8.42 -6.44
CA ASP A 48 -17.71 -9.48 -7.30
C ASP A 48 -18.22 -8.90 -8.63
N GLU A 49 -18.82 -9.75 -9.48
CA GLU A 49 -19.42 -9.32 -10.76
C GLU A 49 -20.38 -8.14 -10.57
N GLN A 50 -21.23 -8.19 -9.54
CA GLN A 50 -22.20 -7.13 -9.28
C GLN A 50 -21.50 -5.82 -8.93
N HIS A 51 -20.45 -5.87 -8.12
CA HIS A 51 -19.64 -4.69 -7.83
C HIS A 51 -19.00 -4.09 -9.08
N TRP A 52 -18.36 -4.93 -9.92
CA TRP A 52 -17.70 -4.45 -11.14
C TRP A 52 -18.69 -3.88 -12.15
N ALA A 53 -19.84 -4.54 -12.33
CA ALA A 53 -20.91 -4.04 -13.18
C ALA A 53 -21.46 -2.70 -12.68
N ALA A 54 -21.66 -2.55 -11.36
CA ALA A 54 -22.05 -1.29 -10.75
C ALA A 54 -20.99 -0.21 -10.96
N TRP A 55 -19.70 -0.53 -10.73
CA TRP A 55 -18.61 0.42 -10.94
C TRP A 55 -18.56 0.94 -12.38
N LEU A 56 -18.85 0.11 -13.39
CA LEU A 56 -18.88 0.55 -14.79
C LEU A 56 -20.10 1.41 -15.16
N SER A 57 -21.24 1.17 -14.52
CA SER A 57 -22.54 1.67 -14.98
C SER A 57 -23.23 2.66 -14.04
N GLN A 58 -22.73 2.84 -12.82
CA GLN A 58 -23.29 3.73 -11.82
C GLN A 58 -22.33 4.89 -11.51
N PRO A 59 -22.88 6.09 -11.20
CA PRO A 59 -22.09 7.21 -10.70
C PRO A 59 -21.25 6.82 -9.47
N VAL A 60 -20.04 7.35 -9.40
CA VAL A 60 -19.14 7.18 -8.26
C VAL A 60 -19.37 8.32 -7.27
N ASP A 61 -19.71 8.00 -6.02
CA ASP A 61 -19.87 8.95 -4.92
C ASP A 61 -18.60 8.99 -4.05
N PHE A 62 -17.54 9.56 -4.64
CA PHE A 62 -16.26 9.70 -3.94
C PHE A 62 -16.36 10.65 -2.74
N ALA A 63 -17.12 11.75 -2.86
CA ALA A 63 -17.29 12.72 -1.78
C ALA A 63 -18.03 12.11 -0.58
N GLY A 64 -19.13 11.38 -0.83
CA GLY A 64 -19.86 10.67 0.21
C GLY A 64 -19.01 9.57 0.88
N MET A 65 -18.18 8.87 0.09
CA MET A 65 -17.20 7.92 0.64
C MET A 65 -16.23 8.58 1.61
N VAL A 66 -15.59 9.70 1.22
CA VAL A 66 -14.65 10.42 2.08
C VAL A 66 -15.34 10.97 3.33
N GLN A 67 -16.55 11.49 3.19
CA GLN A 67 -17.34 11.98 4.32
C GLN A 67 -17.60 10.87 5.35
N ARG A 68 -17.97 9.67 4.89
CA ARG A 68 -18.18 8.51 5.77
C ARG A 68 -16.90 8.02 6.42
N MET A 69 -15.77 8.09 5.72
CA MET A 69 -14.48 7.79 6.34
C MET A 69 -14.20 8.74 7.52
N ALA A 70 -14.52 10.02 7.38
CA ALA A 70 -14.37 11.00 8.45
C ALA A 70 -15.36 10.77 9.61
N THR A 71 -16.63 10.45 9.32
CA THR A 71 -17.69 10.33 10.35
C THR A 71 -17.80 8.93 10.96
N ASP A 72 -17.95 7.91 10.12
CA ASP A 72 -18.37 6.56 10.51
C ASP A 72 -17.15 5.70 10.88
N MET A 73 -15.99 5.99 10.28
CA MET A 73 -14.74 5.25 10.52
C MET A 73 -13.82 5.92 11.53
N GLY A 74 -14.21 7.08 12.07
CA GLY A 74 -13.48 7.79 13.11
C GLY A 74 -12.15 8.39 12.67
N LEU A 75 -11.95 8.62 11.36
CA LEU A 75 -10.77 9.33 10.86
C LEU A 75 -10.96 10.82 11.09
N ALA A 76 -10.62 11.28 12.30
CA ALA A 76 -10.67 12.69 12.65
C ALA A 76 -9.81 13.53 11.69
N PRO A 77 -10.20 14.80 11.43
CA PRO A 77 -9.39 15.71 10.64
C PRO A 77 -7.92 15.75 11.11
N GLY A 78 -6.97 15.57 10.21
CA GLY A 78 -5.53 15.56 10.53
C GLY A 78 -5.02 14.27 11.18
N ALA A 79 -5.88 13.26 11.41
CA ALA A 79 -5.47 12.01 12.04
C ALA A 79 -4.89 10.97 11.07
N CYS A 80 -4.94 11.24 9.75
CA CYS A 80 -4.46 10.31 8.73
C CYS A 80 -3.47 10.94 7.76
N ALA A 81 -2.58 10.09 7.25
CA ALA A 81 -1.83 10.38 6.04
C ALA A 81 -2.53 9.73 4.85
N VAL A 82 -2.51 10.39 3.69
CA VAL A 82 -3.09 9.89 2.45
C VAL A 82 -1.98 9.65 1.43
N VAL A 83 -2.02 8.47 0.81
CA VAL A 83 -1.16 8.10 -0.29
C VAL A 83 -2.01 7.92 -1.54
N GLU A 84 -1.84 8.80 -2.52
CA GLU A 84 -2.51 8.68 -3.82
C GLU A 84 -1.69 7.77 -4.75
N ILE A 85 -2.28 6.63 -5.13
CA ILE A 85 -1.64 5.70 -6.06
C ILE A 85 -2.23 5.89 -7.46
N GLY A 86 -1.42 6.38 -8.40
CA GLY A 86 -1.83 6.62 -9.78
C GLY A 86 -1.13 7.80 -10.43
N ALA A 87 -1.61 8.19 -11.62
CA ALA A 87 -0.90 9.02 -12.59
C ALA A 87 -0.76 10.52 -12.25
N HIS A 88 -1.31 11.01 -11.13
CA HIS A 88 -1.20 12.39 -10.65
C HIS A 88 -1.94 12.52 -9.30
N PRO A 89 -1.55 13.42 -8.37
CA PRO A 89 -2.41 13.77 -7.24
C PRO A 89 -3.64 14.54 -7.73
N VAL A 90 -4.82 13.94 -7.72
CA VAL A 90 -6.06 14.58 -8.22
C VAL A 90 -7.12 14.72 -7.15
N LEU A 91 -6.91 14.11 -5.99
CA LEU A 91 -7.93 14.04 -4.94
C LEU A 91 -7.94 15.26 -4.01
N GLY A 92 -6.99 16.19 -4.14
CA GLY A 92 -6.79 17.34 -3.22
C GLY A 92 -8.05 17.91 -2.57
N ALA A 93 -8.91 18.58 -3.33
CA ALA A 93 -10.13 19.19 -2.79
C ALA A 93 -11.16 18.17 -2.26
N MET A 94 -11.17 16.95 -2.80
CA MET A 94 -12.09 15.88 -2.38
C MET A 94 -11.73 15.29 -1.02
N LEU A 95 -10.49 15.49 -0.56
CA LEU A 95 -10.01 15.02 0.75
C LEU A 95 -10.22 16.05 1.87
N LEU A 96 -10.83 17.21 1.57
CA LEU A 96 -11.08 18.27 2.55
C LEU A 96 -11.78 17.77 3.84
N PRO A 97 -12.74 16.83 3.82
CA PRO A 97 -13.34 16.32 5.06
C PRO A 97 -12.35 15.58 5.97
N LEU A 98 -11.31 14.97 5.41
CA LEU A 98 -10.28 14.24 6.16
C LEU A 98 -9.13 15.15 6.64
N GLN A 99 -8.90 16.28 5.96
CA GLN A 99 -7.78 17.21 6.22
C GLN A 99 -6.49 16.45 6.56
N PRO A 100 -5.97 15.62 5.64
CA PRO A 100 -4.89 14.70 6.00
C PRO A 100 -3.68 15.46 6.55
N SER A 101 -3.02 14.92 7.58
CA SER A 101 -1.79 15.51 8.13
C SER A 101 -0.66 15.53 7.11
N LEU A 102 -0.74 14.60 6.15
CA LEU A 102 0.18 14.47 5.05
C LEU A 102 -0.53 13.87 3.84
N GLN A 103 -0.25 14.41 2.66
CA GLN A 103 -0.71 13.85 1.39
C GLN A 103 0.49 13.69 0.46
N VAL A 104 0.67 12.47 -0.04
CA VAL A 104 1.75 12.11 -0.99
C VAL A 104 1.18 11.36 -2.18
N SER A 105 1.90 11.33 -3.30
CA SER A 105 1.44 10.60 -4.51
C SER A 105 2.52 9.69 -5.10
N SER A 106 2.13 8.58 -5.73
CA SER A 106 3.08 7.68 -6.39
C SER A 106 3.60 8.24 -7.72
N MET A 107 2.85 9.15 -8.37
CA MET A 107 3.24 9.79 -9.62
C MET A 107 2.78 11.26 -9.64
N CYS A 108 3.47 12.06 -10.44
CA CYS A 108 3.09 13.43 -10.76
C CYS A 108 3.41 13.69 -12.22
N ARG A 109 2.56 14.48 -12.88
CA ARG A 109 2.72 14.80 -14.30
C ARG A 109 4.01 15.60 -14.47
N ASP A 110 4.73 15.30 -15.54
CA ASP A 110 5.98 15.97 -15.91
C ASP A 110 7.13 15.80 -14.89
N GLN A 111 6.99 14.87 -13.93
CA GLN A 111 8.03 14.53 -12.97
C GLN A 111 8.66 13.17 -13.29
N PRO A 112 9.99 13.02 -13.22
CA PRO A 112 10.63 11.72 -13.39
C PRO A 112 10.19 10.74 -12.29
N THR A 113 9.66 9.58 -12.68
CA THR A 113 9.03 8.61 -11.77
C THR A 113 9.90 8.25 -10.57
N LYS A 114 11.19 7.97 -10.79
CA LYS A 114 12.09 7.51 -9.71
C LYS A 114 12.41 8.63 -8.71
N SER A 115 12.72 9.84 -9.15
CA SER A 115 13.01 10.94 -8.21
C SER A 115 11.77 11.34 -7.44
N TRP A 116 10.62 11.42 -8.13
CA TRP A 116 9.34 11.74 -7.51
C TRP A 116 8.98 10.74 -6.41
N ILE A 117 8.97 9.43 -6.69
CA ILE A 117 8.57 8.44 -5.68
C ILE A 117 9.52 8.45 -4.46
N LEU A 118 10.82 8.71 -4.65
CA LEU A 118 11.77 8.82 -3.55
C LEU A 118 11.52 10.06 -2.68
N GLU A 119 11.21 11.20 -3.29
CA GLU A 119 10.83 12.43 -2.58
C GLU A 119 9.54 12.25 -1.76
N GLN A 120 8.54 11.59 -2.35
CA GLN A 120 7.25 11.32 -1.71
C GLN A 120 7.40 10.33 -0.55
N ARG A 121 8.25 9.31 -0.69
CA ARG A 121 8.65 8.40 0.41
C ARG A 121 9.38 9.13 1.54
N ALA A 122 10.34 10.00 1.19
CA ALA A 122 11.03 10.81 2.18
C ALA A 122 10.07 11.71 2.97
N THR A 123 9.05 12.25 2.30
CA THR A 123 7.98 13.02 2.94
C THR A 123 7.13 12.14 3.87
N LEU A 124 6.74 10.95 3.42
CA LEU A 124 5.99 9.97 4.23
C LEU A 124 6.75 9.51 5.48
N ALA A 125 8.08 9.51 5.43
CA ALA A 125 8.93 9.17 6.58
C ALA A 125 8.65 10.05 7.81
N ALA A 126 8.16 11.28 7.64
CA ALA A 126 7.79 12.16 8.75
C ALA A 126 6.73 11.54 9.69
N VAL A 127 5.89 10.63 9.18
CA VAL A 127 4.82 9.96 9.94
C VAL A 127 4.98 8.44 10.00
N ALA A 128 5.74 7.84 9.08
CA ALA A 128 5.86 6.38 8.94
C ALA A 128 7.20 5.79 9.38
N ASP A 129 8.26 6.60 9.59
CA ASP A 129 9.62 6.09 9.85
C ASP A 129 9.71 5.27 11.13
N GLN A 130 9.12 5.75 12.23
CA GLN A 130 9.17 5.03 13.51
C GLN A 130 8.38 3.71 13.47
N PRO A 131 7.12 3.65 12.99
CA PRO A 131 6.42 2.39 12.79
C PRO A 131 7.17 1.41 11.88
N LEU A 132 7.74 1.88 10.78
CA LEU A 132 8.52 1.06 9.85
C LEU A 132 9.77 0.48 10.54
N ARG A 133 10.54 1.31 11.24
CA ARG A 133 11.74 0.87 11.98
C ARG A 133 11.39 -0.14 13.06
N ALA A 134 10.27 0.06 13.76
CA ALA A 134 9.79 -0.90 14.75
C ALA A 134 9.43 -2.26 14.12
N ALA A 135 8.79 -2.25 12.95
CA ALA A 135 8.47 -3.47 12.21
C ALA A 135 9.74 -4.19 11.72
N LEU A 136 10.69 -3.44 11.14
CA LEU A 136 11.99 -3.99 10.70
C LEU A 136 12.82 -4.56 11.85
N ALA A 137 12.82 -3.89 13.02
CA ALA A 137 13.47 -4.40 14.22
C ALA A 137 12.77 -5.64 14.82
N GLY A 138 11.54 -5.94 14.38
CA GLY A 138 10.81 -7.16 14.70
C GLY A 138 11.28 -8.38 13.90
N VAL A 139 11.99 -8.19 12.79
CA VAL A 139 12.53 -9.27 11.96
C VAL A 139 13.63 -10.01 12.74
N THR A 140 13.67 -11.33 12.64
CA THR A 140 14.65 -12.18 13.32
C THR A 140 15.64 -12.79 12.35
N ILE A 141 16.89 -12.97 12.79
CA ILE A 141 17.94 -13.63 12.01
C ILE A 141 17.87 -15.14 12.26
N GLY A 142 17.38 -15.90 11.26
CA GLY A 142 17.24 -17.35 11.32
C GLY A 142 15.86 -17.81 11.78
N ARG A 143 15.70 -19.13 11.95
CA ARG A 143 14.42 -19.76 12.33
C ARG A 143 14.55 -20.45 13.69
N GLY A 144 13.65 -20.14 14.62
CA GLY A 144 13.51 -20.85 15.89
C GLY A 144 13.33 -19.96 17.12
N PRO A 145 12.97 -20.55 18.27
CA PRO A 145 12.86 -19.84 19.53
C PRO A 145 14.22 -19.24 19.92
N GLY A 146 14.26 -17.93 20.20
CA GLY A 146 15.48 -17.23 20.60
C GLY A 146 16.34 -16.71 19.44
N ALA A 147 15.85 -16.76 18.19
CA ALA A 147 16.52 -16.11 17.07
C ALA A 147 16.75 -14.61 17.37
N PRO A 148 17.97 -14.08 17.20
CA PRO A 148 18.28 -12.70 17.53
C PRO A 148 17.51 -11.75 16.61
N LYS A 149 17.05 -10.62 17.18
CA LYS A 149 16.40 -9.57 16.40
C LYS A 149 17.41 -8.86 15.50
N LEU A 150 16.94 -8.47 14.33
CA LEU A 150 17.69 -7.70 13.37
C LEU A 150 18.00 -6.30 13.93
N ARG A 151 19.28 -5.95 13.96
CA ARG A 151 19.75 -4.59 14.24
C ARG A 151 19.90 -3.84 12.92
N LEU A 152 19.36 -2.64 12.85
CA LEU A 152 19.25 -1.90 11.58
C LEU A 152 20.58 -1.28 11.13
N ASP A 153 21.44 -0.94 12.09
CA ASP A 153 22.70 -0.19 11.95
C ASP A 153 23.94 -1.09 11.88
N VAL A 154 23.83 -2.38 12.19
CA VAL A 154 24.96 -3.31 12.21
C VAL A 154 25.04 -4.10 10.90
N PRO A 155 26.24 -4.30 10.30
CA PRO A 155 26.37 -5.13 9.12
C PRO A 155 25.81 -6.55 9.29
N PHE A 156 25.06 -7.08 8.33
CA PHE A 156 24.43 -8.41 8.42
C PHE A 156 25.42 -9.50 8.82
N GLY A 157 26.60 -9.54 8.18
CA GLY A 157 27.66 -10.49 8.55
C GLY A 157 28.18 -10.33 9.97
N ALA A 158 28.25 -9.09 10.49
CA ALA A 158 28.65 -8.82 11.87
C ALA A 158 27.57 -9.19 12.91
N GLN A 159 26.32 -9.36 12.47
CA GLN A 159 25.22 -9.91 13.27
C GLN A 159 25.17 -11.45 13.24
N GLY A 160 26.13 -12.10 12.57
CA GLY A 160 26.18 -13.55 12.43
C GLY A 160 25.31 -14.10 11.30
N VAL A 161 24.83 -13.26 10.37
CA VAL A 161 24.11 -13.73 9.17
C VAL A 161 25.10 -14.45 8.25
N THR A 162 24.93 -15.76 8.11
CA THR A 162 25.73 -16.62 7.24
C THR A 162 25.16 -16.67 5.82
N SER A 163 25.98 -17.09 4.85
CA SER A 163 25.57 -17.26 3.43
C SER A 163 24.28 -18.07 3.25
N VAL A 164 24.04 -19.06 4.11
CA VAL A 164 22.86 -19.93 4.08
C VAL A 164 21.59 -19.20 4.58
N GLN A 165 21.75 -18.16 5.40
CA GLN A 165 20.63 -17.39 5.98
C GLN A 165 20.23 -16.18 5.13
N TYR A 166 21.12 -15.66 4.27
CA TYR A 166 20.80 -14.51 3.41
C TYR A 166 19.54 -14.70 2.54
N PRO A 167 19.29 -15.87 1.93
CA PRO A 167 18.05 -16.09 1.18
C PRO A 167 16.79 -15.90 2.01
N ALA A 168 16.75 -16.50 3.21
CA ALA A 168 15.60 -16.37 4.11
C ALA A 168 15.44 -14.93 4.62
N LEU A 169 16.55 -14.26 4.97
CA LEU A 169 16.52 -12.86 5.38
C LEU A 169 16.02 -11.94 4.25
N ALA A 170 16.42 -12.19 3.00
CA ALA A 170 15.93 -11.45 1.84
C ALA A 170 14.43 -11.66 1.62
N GLU A 171 13.94 -12.88 1.82
CA GLU A 171 12.51 -13.22 1.77
C GLU A 171 11.74 -12.45 2.86
N ASP A 172 12.20 -12.48 4.12
CA ASP A 172 11.58 -11.76 5.23
C ASP A 172 11.55 -10.24 5.01
N LEU A 173 12.65 -9.69 4.46
CA LEU A 173 12.77 -8.26 4.16
C LEU A 173 12.01 -7.84 2.90
N SER A 174 11.62 -8.77 2.03
CA SER A 174 10.92 -8.46 0.77
C SER A 174 9.55 -7.81 0.97
N ALA A 175 8.93 -8.03 2.14
CA ALA A 175 7.70 -7.36 2.55
C ALA A 175 7.87 -5.84 2.70
N PHE A 176 9.08 -5.38 3.05
CA PHE A 176 9.43 -3.97 3.22
C PHE A 176 10.15 -3.40 1.99
N PHE A 177 10.92 -4.23 1.29
CA PHE A 177 11.68 -3.87 0.10
C PHE A 177 11.26 -4.75 -1.09
N PRO A 178 10.18 -4.40 -1.81
CA PRO A 178 9.69 -5.20 -2.92
C PRO A 178 10.76 -5.41 -3.99
N GLY A 179 11.02 -6.67 -4.34
CA GLY A 179 12.02 -7.05 -5.35
C GLY A 179 13.46 -7.13 -4.83
N LEU A 180 13.69 -7.00 -3.52
CA LEU A 180 14.98 -7.20 -2.89
C LEU A 180 15.52 -8.61 -3.18
N LYS A 181 16.75 -8.68 -3.69
CA LYS A 181 17.44 -9.93 -3.99
C LYS A 181 18.54 -10.19 -2.95
N VAL A 182 18.92 -11.45 -2.81
CA VAL A 182 20.02 -11.88 -1.92
C VAL A 182 21.30 -11.09 -2.18
N PHE A 183 21.64 -10.81 -3.44
CA PHE A 183 22.83 -10.05 -3.81
C PHE A 183 22.81 -8.60 -3.29
N ASP A 184 21.62 -8.00 -3.16
CA ASP A 184 21.48 -6.63 -2.68
C ASP A 184 21.91 -6.52 -1.21
N LEU A 185 21.71 -7.56 -0.41
CA LEU A 185 22.15 -7.61 0.99
C LEU A 185 23.68 -7.57 1.14
N TYR A 186 24.44 -8.03 0.13
CA TYR A 186 25.91 -7.90 0.12
C TYR A 186 26.35 -6.49 -0.27
N ARG A 187 25.62 -5.84 -1.19
CA ARG A 187 25.91 -4.46 -1.63
C ARG A 187 25.51 -3.42 -0.60
N HIS A 188 24.42 -3.67 0.12
CA HIS A 188 23.85 -2.82 1.16
C HIS A 188 23.90 -3.56 2.49
N PRO A 189 25.06 -3.60 3.17
CA PRO A 189 25.29 -4.52 4.28
C PRO A 189 24.48 -4.24 5.55
N THR A 190 23.67 -3.18 5.60
CA THR A 190 22.83 -2.82 6.74
C THR A 190 21.42 -2.46 6.27
N VAL A 191 20.43 -2.56 7.16
CA VAL A 191 19.06 -2.10 6.85
C VAL A 191 19.04 -0.59 6.62
N GLU A 192 19.83 0.19 7.36
CA GLU A 192 19.96 1.64 7.10
C GLU A 192 20.40 1.95 5.65
N LYS A 193 21.32 1.15 5.09
CA LYS A 193 21.74 1.32 3.70
C LYS A 193 20.65 0.90 2.71
N LEU A 194 19.84 -0.11 3.04
CA LEU A 194 18.67 -0.47 2.24
C LEU A 194 17.62 0.66 2.27
N LEU A 195 17.32 1.22 3.44
CA LEU A 195 16.40 2.36 3.58
C LEU A 195 16.88 3.59 2.81
N ALA A 196 18.20 3.83 2.78
CA ALA A 196 18.76 4.95 2.02
C ALA A 196 18.66 4.76 0.50
N GLU A 197 18.89 3.54 -0.01
CA GLU A 197 18.91 3.26 -1.46
C GLU A 197 17.52 3.01 -2.05
N TYR A 198 16.71 2.20 -1.36
CA TYR A 198 15.38 1.79 -1.82
C TYR A 198 14.28 2.73 -1.28
N GLY A 199 14.63 3.67 -0.41
CA GLY A 199 13.71 4.57 0.27
C GLY A 199 13.18 4.01 1.58
N ARG A 200 12.65 4.93 2.40
CA ARG A 200 11.86 4.63 3.59
C ARG A 200 10.42 4.30 3.19
#